data_AF-A0A8S3CUW9-F1
#
_entry.id   AF-A0A8S3CUW9-F1
#
_cell.length_a   1.000
_cell.length_b   1.000
_cell.length_c   1.000
_cell.angle_alpha   90.00
_cell.angle_beta   90.00
_cell.angle_gamma   90.00
#
_symmetry.space_group_name_H-M   'P 1'
#
loop_
_entity.id
_entity.type
_entity.pdbx_description
1 polymer ?
#
loop_
_entity_poly.entity_id
_entity_poly.type
_entity_poly.pdbx_seq_one_letter_code
_entity_poly.pdbx_strand_id
1 'polypeptide(L)' 'MGSDFQYENANQWYKNLDKLIRYVNAQQVNGSGVNIFYSTPTCYLYALNKVNRTWTTKTDD' A
#
# COMPACT_ATOMS: atom_id res chain seq x y z
N MET A 1 0.84 7.59 2.89
CA MET A 1 1.70 7.40 4.08
C MET A 1 2.87 8.36 3.94
N GLY A 2 2.70 9.61 4.39
CA GLY A 2 3.70 10.66 4.19
C GLY A 2 3.09 11.97 3.70
N SER A 3 3.78 13.05 4.04
CA SER A 3 3.63 14.45 3.61
C SER A 3 4.86 15.21 4.13
N ASP A 4 5.03 16.47 3.74
CA ASP A 4 6.11 17.34 4.23
C ASP A 4 6.25 17.29 5.76
N PHE A 5 7.47 17.00 6.22
CA PHE A 5 7.85 16.91 7.64
C PHE A 5 7.00 15.93 8.50
N GLN A 6 6.32 14.96 7.88
CA GLN A 6 5.68 13.89 8.64
C GLN A 6 6.69 12.83 9.12
N TYR A 7 6.24 11.97 10.04
CA TYR A 7 7.03 10.91 10.67
C TYR A 7 8.15 11.35 11.62
N GLU A 8 8.18 12.62 12.06
CA GLU A 8 9.07 13.04 13.16
C GLU A 8 8.85 12.16 14.41
N ASN A 9 7.59 11.89 14.76
CA ASN A 9 7.21 10.81 15.67
C ASN A 9 6.55 9.67 14.87
N ALA A 10 7.37 8.79 14.31
CA ALA A 10 6.92 7.69 13.48
C ALA A 10 5.98 6.70 14.20
N ASN A 11 6.12 6.54 15.52
CA ASN A 11 5.32 5.58 16.29
C ASN A 11 3.82 5.87 16.23
N GLN A 12 3.42 7.15 16.20
CA GLN A 12 2.01 7.53 16.09
C GLN A 12 1.38 7.01 14.78
N TRP A 13 2.13 7.05 13.68
CA TRP A 13 1.68 6.57 12.38
C TRP A 13 1.62 5.04 12.35
N TYR A 14 2.72 4.37 12.71
CA TYR A 14 2.81 2.90 12.65
C TYR A 14 1.78 2.22 13.54
N LYS A 15 1.51 2.74 14.74
CA LYS A 15 0.47 2.18 15.64
C LYS A 15 -0.92 2.15 15.02
N ASN A 16 -1.28 3.15 14.22
CA ASN A 16 -2.59 3.21 13.57
C ASN A 16 -2.62 2.37 12.29
N LEU A 17 -1.52 2.34 11.55
CA LEU A 17 -1.37 1.52 10.34
C LEU A 17 -1.38 0.01 10.67
N ASP A 18 -0.73 -0.40 11.75
CA ASP A 18 -0.75 -1.80 12.21
C ASP A 18 -2.16 -2.26 12.56
N LYS A 19 -2.95 -1.39 13.23
CA LYS A 19 -4.36 -1.67 13.51
C LYS A 19 -5.16 -1.83 12.23
N LEU A 20 -4.96 -0.93 11.27
CA LEU A 20 -5.64 -0.98 9.96
C LEU A 20 -5.34 -2.31 9.27
N ILE A 21 -4.05 -2.67 9.14
CA ILE A 21 -3.60 -3.93 8.52
C ILE A 21 -4.26 -5.13 9.20
N ARG A 22 -4.23 -5.17 10.54
CA ARG A 22 -4.83 -6.26 11.31
C ARG A 22 -6.31 -6.41 11.04
N TYR A 23 -7.08 -5.32 11.16
CA TYR A 23 -8.54 -5.40 11.07
C TYR A 23 -9.03 -5.62 9.64
N VAL A 24 -8.41 -4.98 8.64
CA VAL A 24 -8.80 -5.17 7.23
C VAL A 24 -8.51 -6.60 6.78
N ASN A 25 -7.33 -7.13 7.10
CA ASN A 25 -7.00 -8.50 6.71
C ASN A 25 -7.84 -9.52 7.50
N ALA A 26 -8.19 -9.25 8.75
CA ALA A 26 -9.10 -10.12 9.50
C ALA A 26 -10.50 -10.21 8.85
N GLN A 27 -10.97 -9.16 8.17
CA GLN A 27 -12.27 -9.18 7.45
C GLN A 27 -12.28 -10.12 6.24
N GLN A 28 -11.13 -10.69 5.83
CA GLN A 28 -11.09 -11.73 4.80
C GLN A 28 -11.89 -12.97 5.21
N VAL A 29 -12.00 -13.26 6.52
CA VAL A 29 -12.86 -14.34 7.04
C VAL A 29 -14.35 -14.07 6.76
N ASN A 30 -14.73 -12.81 6.62
CA ASN A 30 -16.09 -12.36 6.31
C ASN A 30 -16.29 -12.12 4.80
N GLY A 31 -15.35 -12.58 3.96
CA GLY A 31 -15.45 -12.48 2.50
C GLY A 31 -14.84 -11.22 1.88
N SER A 32 -14.10 -10.40 2.64
CA SER A 32 -13.37 -9.28 2.06
C SER A 32 -12.30 -9.77 1.08
N GLY A 33 -12.32 -9.29 -0.16
CA GLY A 33 -11.29 -9.58 -1.17
C GLY A 33 -10.05 -8.68 -1.10
N VAL A 34 -9.91 -7.90 -0.02
CA VAL A 34 -8.85 -6.90 0.14
C VAL A 34 -7.78 -7.39 1.09
N ASN A 35 -6.52 -7.28 0.67
CA ASN A 35 -5.34 -7.55 1.50
C ASN A 35 -4.42 -6.33 1.50
N ILE A 36 -4.07 -5.84 2.68
CA ILE A 36 -3.18 -4.69 2.84
C ILE A 36 -1.96 -5.06 3.67
N PHE A 37 -0.80 -4.49 3.31
CA PHE A 37 0.48 -4.74 3.97
C PHE A 37 1.44 -3.57 3.70
N TYR A 38 2.49 -3.45 4.52
CA TYR A 38 3.56 -2.47 4.27
C TYR A 38 4.33 -2.84 3.01
N SER A 39 4.62 -1.84 2.17
CA SER A 39 5.36 -2.04 0.94
C SER A 39 6.27 -0.85 0.65
N THR A 40 7.14 -1.04 -0.33
CA THR A 40 7.98 0.02 -0.90
C THR A 40 7.56 0.27 -2.36
N PRO A 41 7.90 1.44 -2.93
CA PRO A 41 7.63 1.71 -4.35
C PRO A 41 8.20 0.62 -5.28
N THR A 42 9.37 0.06 -4.95
CA THR A 42 9.98 -1.06 -5.70
C THR A 42 9.12 -2.32 -5.66
N CYS A 43 8.58 -2.69 -4.49
CA CYS A 43 7.69 -3.84 -4.38
C CYS A 43 6.40 -3.65 -5.19
N TYR A 44 5.86 -2.44 -5.19
CA TYR A 44 4.68 -2.10 -5.98
C TYR A 44 4.94 -2.23 -7.49
N LEU A 45 6.03 -1.62 -7.98
CA LEU A 45 6.42 -1.71 -9.38
C LEU A 45 6.69 -3.15 -9.83
N TYR A 46 7.36 -3.94 -8.97
CA TYR A 46 7.59 -5.36 -9.22
C TYR A 46 6.29 -6.14 -9.39
N ALA A 47 5.29 -5.87 -8.54
CA ALA A 47 3.98 -6.51 -8.66
C ALA A 47 3.26 -6.08 -9.95
N LEU A 48 3.31 -4.80 -10.31
CA LEU A 48 2.72 -4.29 -11.56
C LEU A 48 3.31 -4.95 -12.81
N ASN A 49 4.63 -5.10 -12.88
CA ASN A 49 5.31 -5.72 -14.01
C ASN A 49 5.00 -7.22 -14.17
N LYS A 50 4.49 -7.87 -13.13
CA LYS A 50 4.04 -9.28 -13.19
C LYS A 50 2.60 -9.43 -13.66
N VAL A 51 1.79 -8.37 -13.62
CA VAL A 51 0.42 -8.43 -14.10
C VAL A 51 0.44 -8.34 -15.62
N ASN A 52 -0.30 -9.21 -16.30
CA ASN A 52 -0.42 -9.20 -17.75
C ASN A 52 -1.34 -8.05 -18.21
N ARG A 53 -0.83 -6.81 -18.11
CA ARG A 53 -1.53 -5.59 -18.45
C ARG A 53 -0.66 -4.69 -19.32
N THR A 54 -1.25 -4.12 -20.35
CA THR A 54 -0.61 -3.11 -21.21
C THR A 54 -0.87 -1.70 -20.67
N TRP A 55 0.14 -0.85 -20.71
CA TRP A 55 0.09 0.53 -20.23
C TRP A 55 0.04 1.51 -21.40
N THR A 56 -0.60 2.66 -21.20
CA THR A 56 -0.66 3.74 -22.19
C THR A 56 0.66 4.49 -22.26
N THR A 57 1.05 4.94 -23.45
CA THR A 57 2.24 5.78 -23.65
C THR A 57 1.91 7.23 -23.33
N LYS A 58 2.80 7.91 -22.59
CA LYS A 58 2.76 9.36 -22.34
C LYS A 58 3.96 10.00 -23.07
N THR A 59 3.71 11.09 -23.80
CA THR A 59 4.70 11.71 -24.70
C THR A 59 5.10 13.14 -24.32
N ASP A 60 4.30 13.83 -23.51
CA ASP A 60 4.56 15.20 -23.08
C ASP A 60 5.23 15.23 -21.69
N ASP A 61 5.72 16.40 -21.29
CA ASP A 61 6.26 16.70 -19.95
C ASP A 61 5.17 16.99 -18.90
#